data_AF-A0A5B7GQT8-F1
#
_entry.id   AF-A0A5B7GQT8-F1
#
_cell.length_a   1.000
_cell.length_b   1.000
_cell.length_c   1.000
_cell.angle_alpha   90.00
_cell.angle_beta   90.00
_cell.angle_gamma   90.00
#
_symmetry.space_group_name_H-M   'P 1'
#
loop_
_entity.id
_entity.type
_entity.pdbx_description
1 polymer ?
#
loop_
_entity_poly.entity_id
_entity_poly.type
_entity_poly.pdbx_seq_one_letter_code
_entity_poly.pdbx_strand_id
1 'polypeptide(L)'
;MLITTSGNRPSPGAGKTIQAHHSSFLADSDSLSLLTPTGLPTRIDPVSGNPSTLDLCLGNGPLLLTTITTGPYVGSDHLPVIIASVPLHPLTSRRPCWSFKKGDLVSFQTE
;
A
#
# COMPACT_ATOMS: atom_id res chain seq x y z
N MET A 1 -13.91 -21.72 34.32
CA MET A 1 -15.32 -21.63 33.90
C MET A 1 -15.32 -21.67 32.38
N LEU A 2 -15.72 -22.82 31.82
CA LEU A 2 -15.70 -23.11 30.39
C LEU A 2 -17.14 -22.96 29.89
N ILE A 3 -17.38 -22.06 28.94
CA ILE A 3 -18.70 -21.94 28.29
C ILE A 3 -18.58 -22.57 26.90
N THR A 4 -19.12 -23.77 26.78
CA THR A 4 -19.44 -24.41 25.50
C THR A 4 -20.74 -23.83 24.97
N THR A 5 -20.74 -23.35 23.73
CA THR A 5 -21.98 -23.12 22.98
C THR A 5 -22.04 -24.10 21.80
N SER A 6 -23.09 -24.89 21.81
CA SER A 6 -23.38 -25.95 20.85
C SER A 6 -24.08 -25.41 19.60
N GLY A 7 -23.56 -25.78 18.42
CA GLY A 7 -24.33 -26.18 17.24
C GLY A 7 -25.09 -25.12 16.43
N ASN A 8 -24.72 -24.96 15.16
CA ASN A 8 -25.60 -25.40 14.05
C ASN A 8 -24.87 -25.58 12.70
N ARG A 9 -25.01 -26.81 12.21
CA ARG A 9 -24.87 -27.47 10.88
C ARG A 9 -24.51 -26.62 9.62
N PRO A 10 -23.69 -27.16 8.68
CA PRO A 10 -23.43 -26.52 7.39
C PRO A 10 -24.59 -26.69 6.40
N SER A 11 -24.94 -25.61 5.68
CA SER A 11 -25.81 -25.65 4.49
C SER A 11 -25.03 -26.14 3.26
N PRO A 12 -25.54 -27.10 2.47
CA PRO A 12 -24.97 -27.45 1.18
C PRO A 12 -25.56 -26.53 0.12
N GLY A 13 -24.93 -25.37 -0.05
CA GLY A 13 -25.17 -24.47 -1.16
C GLY A 13 -23.83 -23.91 -1.59
N ALA A 14 -23.39 -24.27 -2.80
CA ALA A 14 -22.14 -23.83 -3.39
C ALA A 14 -22.15 -22.30 -3.63
N GLY A 15 -21.97 -21.53 -2.55
CA GLY A 15 -21.52 -20.15 -2.61
C GLY A 15 -20.01 -20.18 -2.49
N LYS A 16 -19.31 -19.87 -3.58
CA LYS A 16 -17.87 -19.64 -3.55
C LYS A 16 -17.63 -18.42 -2.67
N THR A 17 -17.37 -18.63 -1.39
CA THR A 17 -16.97 -17.57 -0.46
C THR A 17 -15.65 -17.03 -0.99
N ILE A 18 -15.68 -15.86 -1.64
CA ILE A 18 -14.48 -15.10 -1.93
C ILE A 18 -14.03 -14.56 -0.57
N GLN A 19 -13.30 -15.39 0.17
CA GLN A 19 -12.63 -14.97 1.37
C GLN A 19 -11.58 -13.97 0.91
N ALA A 20 -11.72 -12.72 1.35
CA ALA A 20 -10.80 -11.66 0.98
C ALA A 20 -9.41 -11.99 1.53
N HIS A 21 -8.57 -12.64 0.72
CA HIS A 21 -7.15 -12.95 0.97
C HIS A 21 -6.27 -11.68 1.07
N HIS A 22 -6.85 -10.49 1.18
CA HIS A 22 -6.15 -9.22 1.06
C HIS A 22 -5.41 -8.80 2.34
N SER A 23 -5.80 -9.31 3.52
CA SER A 23 -5.15 -8.98 4.80
C SER A 23 -3.96 -9.87 5.14
N SER A 24 -3.83 -11.03 4.49
CA SER A 24 -2.80 -12.01 4.85
C SER A 24 -1.43 -11.64 4.29
N PHE A 25 -1.36 -11.03 3.10
CA PHE A 25 -0.08 -10.69 2.45
C PHE A 25 0.85 -9.81 3.31
N LEU A 26 0.32 -8.76 3.96
CA LEU A 26 1.14 -7.89 4.80
C LEU A 26 1.51 -8.54 6.13
N ALA A 27 0.64 -9.39 6.67
CA ALA A 27 0.86 -10.09 7.94
C ALA A 27 1.80 -11.30 7.79
N ASP A 28 1.79 -11.96 6.62
CA ASP A 28 2.51 -13.19 6.32
C ASP A 28 3.87 -12.94 5.65
N SER A 29 4.23 -11.67 5.38
CA SER A 29 5.46 -11.33 4.68
C SER A 29 6.58 -10.92 5.64
N ASP A 30 7.53 -11.84 5.86
CA ASP A 30 8.76 -11.58 6.63
C ASP A 30 9.73 -10.59 5.95
N SER A 31 9.52 -10.31 4.66
CA SER A 31 10.45 -9.49 3.87
C SER A 31 10.09 -8.00 3.81
N LEU A 32 8.86 -7.64 4.22
CA LEU A 32 8.39 -6.26 4.13
C LEU A 32 8.70 -5.50 5.42
N SER A 33 9.06 -4.24 5.28
CA SER A 33 9.33 -3.33 6.39
C SER A 33 8.67 -1.98 6.13
N LEU A 34 8.32 -1.30 7.22
CA LEU A 34 7.90 0.08 7.17
C LEU A 34 9.10 0.97 6.83
N LEU A 35 9.05 1.61 5.66
CA LEU A 35 10.07 2.54 5.20
C LEU A 35 9.77 3.98 5.59
N THR A 36 8.51 4.31 5.87
CA THR A 36 8.13 5.67 6.31
C THR A 36 8.84 6.02 7.63
N PRO A 37 9.63 7.11 7.66
CA PRO A 37 10.25 7.58 8.88
C PRO A 37 9.19 8.04 9.89
N THR A 38 9.47 7.81 11.17
CA THR A 38 8.62 8.27 12.26
C THR A 38 8.40 9.78 12.18
N GLY A 39 7.14 10.21 12.20
CA GLY A 39 6.77 11.62 12.20
C GLY A 39 6.87 12.33 10.85
N LEU A 40 7.06 11.61 9.74
CA LEU A 40 7.02 12.20 8.40
C LEU A 40 5.59 12.68 8.08
N PRO A 41 5.34 13.99 7.95
CA PRO A 41 3.98 14.51 7.76
C PRO A 41 3.50 14.24 6.33
N THR A 42 2.50 13.37 6.15
CA THR A 42 1.96 13.04 4.82
C THR A 42 0.58 13.65 4.56
N ARG A 43 -0.08 14.14 5.60
CA ARG A 43 -1.31 14.92 5.51
C ARG A 43 -1.27 16.11 6.45
N ILE A 44 -1.76 17.25 5.98
CA ILE A 44 -2.02 18.44 6.78
C ILE A 44 -3.54 18.58 6.92
N ASP A 45 -4.04 18.61 8.15
CA ASP A 45 -5.46 18.88 8.38
C ASP A 45 -5.81 20.31 7.89
N PRO A 46 -6.72 20.49 6.92
CA PRO A 46 -7.03 21.81 6.39
C PRO A 46 -7.67 22.76 7.41
N VAL A 47 -8.24 22.24 8.50
CA VAL A 47 -8.90 23.06 9.53
C VAL A 47 -7.91 23.51 10.60
N SER A 48 -7.18 22.57 11.22
CA SER A 48 -6.26 22.90 12.30
C SER A 48 -4.82 23.19 11.87
N GLY A 49 -4.45 22.83 10.63
CA GLY A 49 -3.07 22.89 10.15
C GLY A 49 -2.15 21.82 10.74
N ASN A 50 -2.69 20.90 11.56
CA ASN A 50 -1.87 19.89 12.23
C ASN A 50 -1.40 18.81 11.24
N PRO A 51 -0.12 18.43 11.29
CA PRO A 51 0.41 17.35 10.48
C PRO A 51 0.04 15.98 11.04
N SER A 52 -0.14 15.01 10.15
CA SER A 52 -0.30 13.60 10.48
C SER A 52 0.40 12.72 9.44
N THR A 53 0.79 11.51 9.86
CA THR A 53 1.37 10.49 8.98
C THR A 53 0.29 9.44 8.69
N LEU A 54 -0.41 9.58 7.56
CA LEU A 54 -1.46 8.65 7.14
C LEU A 54 -1.05 7.79 5.94
N ASP A 55 -0.22 8.34 5.06
CA ASP A 55 0.36 7.59 3.95
C ASP A 55 1.63 6.85 4.39
N LEU A 56 1.70 5.55 4.11
CA LEU A 56 2.79 4.66 4.52
C LEU A 56 3.48 4.05 3.29
N CYS A 57 4.82 4.02 3.31
CA CYS A 57 5.64 3.29 2.37
C CYS A 57 6.11 1.99 3.02
N LEU A 58 5.81 0.88 2.35
CA LEU A 58 6.29 -0.46 2.70
C LEU A 58 7.21 -0.94 1.59
N GLY A 59 8.29 -1.64 1.94
CA GLY A 59 9.19 -2.22 0.95
C GLY A 59 10.16 -3.21 1.58
N ASN A 60 11.06 -3.75 0.77
CA ASN A 60 11.98 -4.81 1.17
C ASN A 60 13.41 -4.57 0.64
N GLY A 61 14.35 -5.36 1.17
CA GLY A 61 15.70 -5.50 0.63
C GLY A 61 16.42 -4.16 0.36
N PRO A 62 16.84 -3.86 -0.89
CA PRO A 62 17.62 -2.66 -1.24
C PRO A 62 16.93 -1.33 -0.93
N LEU A 63 15.59 -1.31 -0.80
CA LEU A 63 14.83 -0.09 -0.53
C LEU A 63 14.96 0.39 0.91
N LEU A 64 15.46 -0.45 1.83
CA LEU A 64 15.70 -0.08 3.23
C LEU A 64 16.71 1.07 3.38
N LEU A 65 17.57 1.28 2.38
CA LEU A 65 18.56 2.36 2.38
C LEU A 65 18.07 3.61 1.62
N THR A 66 16.84 3.60 1.11
CA THR A 66 16.30 4.76 0.38
C THR A 66 15.81 5.83 1.34
N THR A 67 16.08 7.08 0.97
CA THR A 67 15.54 8.22 1.72
C THR A 67 14.10 8.45 1.31
N ILE A 68 13.19 8.42 2.28
CA ILE A 68 11.78 8.80 2.10
C ILE A 68 11.54 10.18 2.68
N THR A 69 10.99 11.07 1.86
CA THR A 69 10.64 12.43 2.24
C THR A 69 9.27 12.81 1.71
N THR A 70 8.78 13.98 2.11
CA THR A 70 7.58 14.59 1.55
C THR A 70 7.94 15.65 0.51
N GLY A 71 7.14 15.71 -0.55
CA GLY A 71 7.24 16.68 -1.61
C GLY A 71 6.53 18.01 -1.31
N PRO A 72 6.58 18.95 -2.27
CA PRO A 72 5.91 20.24 -2.13
C PRO A 72 4.39 20.09 -2.11
N TYR A 73 3.70 21.08 -1.54
CA TYR A 73 2.24 21.17 -1.56
C TYR A 73 1.72 21.33 -3.00
N VAL A 74 0.76 20.48 -3.37
CA VAL A 74 0.19 20.41 -4.73
C VAL A 74 -1.30 20.80 -4.77
N GLY A 75 -1.80 21.53 -3.77
CA GLY A 75 -3.23 21.87 -3.68
C GLY A 75 -4.10 20.79 -3.05
N SER A 76 -3.50 19.77 -2.42
CA SER A 76 -4.17 18.66 -1.71
C SER A 76 -3.84 18.71 -0.22
N ASP A 77 -4.74 18.25 0.64
CA ASP A 77 -4.46 18.07 2.08
C ASP A 77 -3.41 16.96 2.32
N HIS A 78 -3.14 16.12 1.32
CA HIS A 78 -2.03 15.16 1.32
C HIS A 78 -0.78 15.72 0.60
N LEU A 79 0.39 15.49 1.21
CA LEU A 79 1.70 15.79 0.63
C LEU A 79 2.21 14.58 -0.17
N PRO A 80 2.81 14.80 -1.36
CA PRO A 80 3.42 13.71 -2.11
C PRO A 80 4.50 12.99 -1.28
N VAL A 81 4.53 11.66 -1.31
CA VAL A 81 5.63 10.88 -0.72
C VAL A 81 6.68 10.63 -1.80
N ILE A 82 7.92 11.05 -1.54
CA ILE A 82 9.06 10.92 -2.45
C ILE A 82 9.98 9.82 -1.93
N ILE A 83 10.26 8.83 -2.78
CA ILE A 83 11.26 7.78 -2.53
C ILE A 83 12.46 8.07 -3.41
N ALA A 84 13.56 8.51 -2.82
CA ALA A 84 14.80 8.76 -3.55
C ALA A 84 15.55 7.43 -3.74
N SER A 85 15.24 6.73 -4.84
CA SER A 85 16.04 5.59 -5.28
C SER A 85 17.07 6.05 -6.33
N VAL A 86 18.34 5.71 -6.12
CA VAL A 86 19.36 5.80 -7.17
C VAL A 86 18.95 4.84 -8.29
N PRO A 87 18.89 5.27 -9.57
CA PRO A 87 18.57 4.35 -10.65
C PRO A 87 19.72 3.34 -10.77
N LEU A 88 19.45 2.08 -10.46
CA LEU A 88 20.47 1.02 -10.58
C LEU A 88 20.86 0.78 -12.05
N HIS A 89 20.04 1.22 -13.02
CA HIS A 89 20.29 1.09 -14.46
C HIS A 89 19.68 2.26 -15.25
N PRO A 90 20.23 2.64 -16.43
CA PRO A 90 19.56 3.57 -17.33
C PRO A 90 18.17 3.03 -17.68
N LEU A 91 17.15 3.88 -17.52
CA LEU A 91 15.76 3.60 -17.88
C LEU A 91 15.66 3.41 -19.40
N THR A 92 15.93 2.19 -19.89
CA THR A 92 15.79 1.84 -21.30
C THR A 92 14.36 1.41 -21.65
N SER A 93 13.50 1.20 -20.65
CA SER A 93 12.10 0.78 -20.82
C SER A 93 11.14 1.93 -20.47
N ARG A 94 10.05 2.04 -21.23
CA ARG A 94 8.97 3.01 -20.95
C ARG A 94 8.45 2.77 -19.53
N ARG A 95 8.38 3.83 -18.73
CA ARG A 95 7.79 3.73 -17.38
C ARG A 95 6.35 3.23 -17.50
N PRO A 96 5.93 2.28 -16.65
CA PRO A 96 4.52 1.93 -16.54
C PRO A 96 3.72 3.20 -16.31
N CYS A 97 2.77 3.49 -17.20
CA CYS A 97 1.85 4.60 -17.06
C CYS A 97 0.44 4.07 -16.87
N TRP A 98 -0.36 4.80 -16.12
CA TRP A 98 -1.78 4.50 -16.03
C TRP A 98 -2.40 4.74 -17.40
N SER A 99 -2.86 3.68 -18.05
CA SER A 99 -3.68 3.80 -19.26
C SER A 99 -5.14 3.85 -18.84
N PHE A 100 -5.82 4.95 -19.13
CA PHE A 100 -7.25 5.11 -18.85
C PHE A 100 -8.15 4.31 -19.83
N LYS A 101 -7.56 3.41 -20.64
CA LYS A 101 -8.33 2.57 -21.54
C LYS A 101 -8.98 1.45 -20.75
N LYS A 102 -10.25 1.70 -20.38
CA LYS A 102 -11.29 0.77 -19.91
C LYS A 102 -10.84 -0.12 -18.75
N GLY A 103 -11.42 0.13 -17.57
CA GLY A 103 -11.09 -0.53 -16.31
C GLY A 103 -11.26 -2.05 -16.30
N ASP A 104 -10.31 -2.76 -16.91
CA ASP A 104 -10.00 -4.15 -16.64
C ASP A 104 -8.72 -4.18 -15.80
N LEU A 105 -8.92 -4.37 -14.50
CA LEU A 105 -7.93 -4.34 -13.42
C LEU A 105 -6.92 -5.51 -13.48
N VAL A 106 -6.76 -6.18 -14.63
CA VAL A 106 -6.20 -7.55 -14.70
C VAL A 106 -4.91 -7.70 -15.50
N SER A 107 -4.34 -6.65 -16.10
CA SER A 107 -3.02 -6.84 -16.72
C SER A 107 -2.18 -5.57 -16.78
N PHE A 108 -1.06 -5.58 -16.05
CA PHE A 108 0.10 -4.79 -16.44
C PHE A 108 0.66 -5.40 -17.73
N GLN A 109 0.55 -4.68 -18.85
CA GLN A 109 1.21 -5.11 -20.08
C GLN A 109 2.70 -4.79 -19.98
N THR A 110 3.51 -5.81 -20.24
CA THR A 110 4.94 -5.65 -20.54
C THR A 110 5.05 -5.83 -22.05
N GLU A 111 5.39 -4.76 -22.78
CA GLU A 111 5.91 -4.87 -24.16
C GLU A 111 7.44 -4.92 -24.11
#